data_AF-A0A0Q4G9G2-F1
#
_entry.id   AF-A0A0Q4G9G2-F1
#
_cell.length_a   1.000
_cell.length_b   1.000
_cell.length_c   1.000
_cell.angle_alpha   90.00
_cell.angle_beta   90.00
_cell.angle_gamma   90.00
#
_symmetry.space_group_name_H-M   'P 1'
#
loop_
_entity.id
_entity.type
_entity.pdbx_description
1 polymer ?
#
loop_
_entity_poly.entity_id
_entity_poly.type
_entity_poly.pdbx_seq_one_letter_code
_entity_poly.pdbx_strand_id
1 'polypeptide(L)' 'MWNRFARLFIIKTKFEAFLVIYGLGLGAVERGRHYMEQYPGYGGWLLFAACSTAVFMAGGRLIDSVANSPPD' A
#
# COMPACT_ATOMS: atom_id res chain seq x y z
N MET A 1 -0.16 -20.64 -19.75
CA MET A 1 -1.09 -20.52 -18.60
C MET A 1 -0.59 -19.51 -17.56
N TRP A 2 0.71 -19.51 -17.20
CA TRP A 2 1.33 -18.56 -16.26
C TRP A 2 1.21 -17.06 -16.63
N ASN A 3 1.18 -16.71 -17.91
CA ASN A 3 0.97 -15.32 -18.35
C ASN A 3 -0.36 -14.68 -17.87
N ARG A 4 -1.40 -15.48 -17.60
CA ARG A 4 -2.68 -14.92 -17.12
C ARG A 4 -2.63 -14.53 -15.65
N PHE A 5 -1.86 -15.27 -14.83
CA PHE A 5 -1.64 -14.92 -13.43
C PHE A 5 -0.77 -13.68 -13.28
N ALA A 6 0.25 -13.53 -14.12
CA ALA A 6 1.11 -12.35 -14.12
C ALA A 6 0.32 -11.05 -14.39
N ARG A 7 -0.77 -11.11 -15.18
CA ARG A 7 -1.62 -9.96 -15.49
C ARG A 7 -2.39 -9.41 -14.28
N LEU A 8 -2.64 -10.21 -13.23
CA LEU A 8 -3.27 -9.70 -12.00
C LEU A 8 -2.34 -8.78 -11.21
N PHE A 9 -1.02 -8.87 -11.41
CA PHE A 9 -0.03 -8.00 -10.77
C PHE A 9 0.34 -6.79 -11.63
N ILE A 10 -0.31 -6.61 -12.78
CA ILE A 10 -0.13 -5.46 -13.66
C ILE A 10 -1.26 -4.49 -13.40
N ILE A 11 -0.95 -3.37 -12.75
CA ILE A 11 -1.91 -2.29 -12.51
C ILE A 11 -2.05 -1.47 -13.79
N LYS A 12 -3.23 -1.49 -14.41
CA LYS A 12 -3.53 -0.70 -15.62
C LYS A 12 -4.37 0.53 -15.32
N THR A 13 -5.27 0.44 -14.34
CA THR A 13 -6.26 1.49 -14.09
C THR A 13 -6.01 2.21 -12.77
N LYS A 14 -6.49 3.47 -12.69
CA LYS A 14 -6.45 4.23 -11.43
C LYS A 14 -7.23 3.53 -10.32
N PHE A 15 -8.33 2.85 -10.68
CA PHE A 15 -9.13 2.07 -9.74
C PHE A 15 -8.37 0.89 -9.14
N GLU A 16 -7.62 0.13 -9.95
CA GLU A 16 -6.75 -0.94 -9.45
C GLU A 16 -5.66 -0.39 -8.52
N ALA A 17 -5.06 0.75 -8.85
CA ALA A 17 -4.09 1.41 -7.97
C ALA A 17 -4.72 1.74 -6.61
N PHE A 18 -5.93 2.32 -6.60
CA PHE A 18 -6.64 2.61 -5.34
C PHE A 18 -6.97 1.35 -4.54
N LEU A 19 -7.37 0.26 -5.19
CA LEU A 19 -7.61 -1.03 -4.52
C LEU A 19 -6.34 -1.58 -3.87
N VAL A 20 -5.18 -1.49 -4.53
CA VAL A 20 -3.90 -1.91 -3.97
C VAL A 20 -3.51 -1.03 -2.78
N ILE A 21 -3.63 0.29 -2.91
CA ILE A 21 -3.34 1.25 -1.82
C ILE A 21 -4.24 0.99 -0.61
N TYR A 22 -5.52 0.71 -0.85
CA TYR A 22 -6.47 0.35 0.19
C TYR A 22 -6.07 -0.94 0.92
N GLY A 23 -5.69 -1.98 0.19
CA GLY A 23 -5.19 -3.23 0.77
C GLY A 23 -3.91 -3.04 1.59
N LEU A 24 -2.96 -2.24 1.09
CA LEU A 24 -1.74 -1.88 1.80
C LEU A 24 -2.05 -1.09 3.09
N GLY A 25 -3.02 -0.17 3.03
CA GLY A 25 -3.49 0.60 4.18
C GLY A 25 -4.12 -0.26 5.26
N LEU A 26 -5.01 -1.18 4.89
CA LEU A 26 -5.61 -2.12 5.84
C LEU A 26 -4.55 -2.97 6.55
N GLY A 27 -3.60 -3.54 5.79
CA GLY A 27 -2.50 -4.32 6.37
C GLY A 27 -1.59 -3.51 7.28
N ALA A 28 -1.32 -2.24 6.95
CA ALA A 28 -0.52 -1.35 7.78
C ALA A 28 -1.22 -0.98 9.09
N VAL A 29 -2.55 -0.76 9.06
CA VAL A 29 -3.34 -0.46 10.26
C VAL A 29 -3.41 -1.68 11.18
N GLU A 30 -3.63 -2.87 10.63
CA GLU A 30 -3.66 -4.12 11.42
C GLU A 30 -2.32 -4.40 12.11
N ARG A 31 -1.20 -4.27 11.37
CA ARG A 31 0.14 -4.37 11.96
C ARG A 31 0.43 -3.25 12.95
N GLY A 32 0.01 -2.03 12.63
CA GLY A 32 0.12 -0.87 13.49
C GLY A 32 -0.58 -1.06 14.83
N ARG A 33 -1.75 -1.69 14.82
CA ARG A 33 -2.50 -2.03 16.03
C ARG A 33 -1.73 -3.05 16.89
N HIS A 34 -1.14 -4.07 16.26
CA HIS A 34 -0.26 -5.01 16.95
C HIS A 34 0.99 -4.35 17.55
N TYR A 35 1.58 -3.34 16.88
CA TYR A 35 2.71 -2.60 17.46
C TYR A 35 2.34 -1.80 18.70
N MET A 36 1.13 -1.24 18.76
CA MET A 36 0.62 -0.60 19.98
C MET A 36 0.37 -1.59 21.12
N GLU A 37 -0.09 -2.80 20.82
CA GLU A 37 -0.34 -3.85 21.83
C GLU A 37 0.96 -4.47 22.36
N GLN A 38 1.96 -4.71 21.50
CA GLN A 38 3.23 -5.33 21.90
C GLN A 38 4.23 -4.35 22.53
N TYR A 39 4.21 -3.07 22.12
CA TYR A 39 5.17 -2.07 22.59
C TYR A 39 4.42 -0.87 23.19
N PRO A 40 3.95 -0.98 24.45
CA PRO A 40 3.25 0.11 25.11
C PRO A 40 4.20 1.30 25.31
N GLY A 41 3.88 2.43 24.69
CA GLY A 41 4.65 3.69 24.78
C GLY A 41 4.81 4.40 23.44
N TYR A 42 5.73 5.37 23.39
CA TYR A 42 6.01 6.15 22.18
C TYR A 42 6.52 5.31 21.00
N GLY A 43 7.17 4.16 21.27
CA GLY A 43 7.70 3.28 20.24
C GLY A 43 6.62 2.69 19.32
N GLY A 44 5.51 2.21 19.89
CA GLY A 44 4.38 1.67 19.11
C GLY A 44 3.73 2.72 18.20
N TRP A 45 3.58 3.96 18.69
CA TRP A 45 3.08 5.08 17.89
C TRP A 45 4.03 5.52 16.77
N LEU A 46 5.34 5.49 17.02
CA LEU A 46 6.35 5.84 16.01
C LEU A 46 6.38 4.78 14.90
N LEU A 47 6.28 3.50 15.26
CA LEU A 47 6.18 2.39 14.30
C LEU A 47 4.85 2.43 13.52
N PHE A 48 3.74 2.77 14.17
CA PHE A 48 2.45 2.99 13.51
C PHE A 48 2.55 4.12 12.47
N ALA A 49 3.07 5.28 12.88
CA ALA A 49 3.23 6.44 12.00
C ALA A 49 4.19 6.15 10.83
N ALA A 50 5.29 5.42 11.08
CA ALA A 50 6.21 5.00 10.04
C ALA A 50 5.53 4.08 9.01
N CYS A 51 4.71 3.13 9.48
CA CYS A 51 3.97 2.21 8.60
C CYS A 51 2.94 2.96 7.74
N SER A 52 2.17 3.87 8.32
CA SER A 52 1.24 4.72 7.55
C SER A 52 1.96 5.61 6.55
N THR A 53 3.08 6.22 6.93
CA THR A 53 3.89 7.08 6.04
C THR A 53 4.39 6.30 4.83
N ALA A 54 4.85 5.06 5.03
CA ALA A 54 5.27 4.18 3.93
C ALA A 54 4.14 3.89 2.94
N VAL A 55 2.90 3.68 3.42
CA VAL A 55 1.73 3.49 2.55
C VAL A 55 1.42 4.73 1.73
N PHE A 56 1.52 5.93 2.32
CA PHE A 56 1.32 7.18 1.56
C PHE A 56 2.36 7.37 0.46
N MET A 57 3.65 7.10 0.75
CA MET A 57 4.70 7.15 -0.26
C MET A 57 4.47 6.13 -1.38
N ALA A 58 4.13 4.89 -1.02
CA ALA A 58 3.82 3.84 -1.99
C ALA A 58 2.59 4.19 -2.84
N GLY A 59 1.55 4.76 -2.23
CA GLY A 59 0.34 5.17 -2.93
C GLY A 59 0.56 6.33 -3.90
N GLY A 60 1.32 7.34 -3.51
CA GLY A 60 1.73 8.42 -4.42
C GLY A 60 2.48 7.88 -5.63
N ARG A 61 3.45 6.98 -5.41
CA ARG A 61 4.25 6.37 -6.48
C ARG A 61 3.41 5.47 -7.41
N LEU A 62 2.44 4.73 -6.86
CA LEU A 62 1.51 3.90 -7.64
C LEU A 62 0.60 4.77 -8.53
N ILE A 63 0.02 5.83 -7.98
CA ILE A 63 -0.84 6.75 -8.72
C ILE A 63 -0.06 7.44 -9.84
N ASP A 64 1.15 7.91 -9.55
CA ASP A 64 2.03 8.54 -10.53
C ASP A 64 2.47 7.58 -11.64
N SER A 65 2.79 6.32 -11.29
CA SER A 65 3.15 5.29 -12.28
C SER A 65 1.98 4.97 -13.21
N VAL A 66 0.74 4.96 -12.71
CA VAL A 66 -0.46 4.74 -13.54
C VAL A 66 -0.85 5.97 -14.36
N ALA A 67 -0.60 7.17 -13.84
CA ALA A 67 -0.89 8.43 -14.56
C ALA A 67 0.05 8.66 -15.75
N ASN A 68 1.31 8.23 -15.65
CA ASN A 68 2.33 8.39 -16.70
C ASN A 68 2.42 7.19 -17.65
N SER A 69 1.55 6.18 -17.53
CA SER A 69 1.47 5.08 -18.49
C SER A 69 0.94 5.62 -19.83
N PRO A 70 1.64 5.39 -20.95
CA PRO A 70 1.19 5.85 -22.27
C PRO A 70 -0.16 5.21 -22.61
N PRO A 71 -1.09 5.94 -23.27
CA PRO A 71 -2.36 5.38 -23.70
C PRO A 71 -2.12 4.33 -24.79
N ASP A 72 -2.35 3.06 -24.47
CA ASP A 72 -2.59 1.98 -25.45
C ASP A 72 -4.02 2.01 -26.00
#